data_AF-A0A1S1JMZ1-F1
#
_entry.id   AF-A0A1S1JMZ1-F1
#
_cell.length_a   1.000
_cell.length_b   1.000
_cell.length_c   1.000
_cell.angle_alpha   90.00
_cell.angle_beta   90.00
_cell.angle_gamma   90.00
#
_symmetry.space_group_name_H-M   'P 1'
#
loop_
_entity.id
_entity.type
_entity.pdbx_description
1 polymer ?
#
loop_
_entity_poly.entity_id
_entity_poly.type
_entity_poly.pdbx_seq_one_letter_code
_entity_poly.pdbx_strand_id
1 'polypeptide(L)'
;MGETSINVAGVRGVAGEFDNVANELQKAVEQLRGLSFGGASAGRWHTAKGDAVRTGLREVVAHLENWQRTNTVIAEQLRATAQRYADREAKNAARMAAADGR
;
A
#
# COMPACT_ATOMS: atom_id res chain seq x y z
N MET A 1 3.54 -15.70 -34.04
CA MET A 1 2.65 -15.65 -32.85
C MET A 1 3.18 -14.53 -31.98
N GLY A 2 2.39 -13.48 -31.76
CA GLY A 2 2.83 -12.30 -31.02
C GLY A 2 3.00 -12.63 -29.54
N GLU A 3 4.23 -12.54 -29.06
CA GLU A 3 4.55 -12.76 -27.65
C GLU A 3 3.96 -11.58 -26.85
N THR A 4 2.94 -11.87 -26.05
CA THR A 4 2.36 -10.86 -25.15
C THR A 4 3.30 -10.76 -23.95
N SER A 5 4.29 -9.85 -24.01
CA SER A 5 5.22 -9.61 -22.91
C SER A 5 4.61 -8.64 -21.90
N ILE A 6 4.79 -8.93 -20.60
CA ILE A 6 4.35 -8.03 -19.54
C ILE A 6 5.37 -6.90 -19.40
N ASN A 7 4.88 -5.67 -19.34
CA ASN A 7 5.69 -4.51 -18.97
C ASN A 7 6.04 -4.54 -17.48
N VAL A 8 7.13 -5.24 -17.13
CA VAL A 8 7.62 -5.38 -15.75
C VAL A 8 7.93 -4.04 -15.10
N ALA A 9 8.49 -3.09 -15.85
CA ALA A 9 8.78 -1.75 -15.34
C ALA A 9 7.49 -0.99 -14.98
N GLY A 10 6.46 -1.08 -15.83
CA GLY A 10 5.15 -0.50 -15.56
C GLY A 10 4.48 -1.07 -14.32
N VAL A 11 4.51 -2.39 -14.13
CA VAL A 11 3.96 -3.04 -12.93
C VAL A 11 4.71 -2.61 -11.65
N ARG A 12 6.04 -2.48 -11.73
CA ARG A 12 6.85 -1.96 -10.61
C ARG A 12 6.54 -0.49 -10.33
N GLY A 13 6.29 0.32 -11.36
CA GLY A 13 5.84 1.70 -11.21
C GLY A 13 4.52 1.80 -10.45
N VAL A 14 3.51 1.00 -10.84
CA VAL A 14 2.24 0.94 -10.11
C VAL A 14 2.43 0.50 -8.67
N ALA A 15 3.31 -0.48 -8.40
CA ALA A 15 3.65 -0.86 -7.04
C ALA A 15 4.30 0.30 -6.23
N GLY A 16 5.02 1.20 -6.90
CA GLY A 16 5.52 2.43 -6.28
C GLY A 16 4.41 3.40 -5.90
N GLU A 17 3.36 3.53 -6.71
CA GLU A 17 2.21 4.37 -6.39
C GLU A 17 1.43 3.86 -5.17
N PHE A 18 1.30 2.54 -5.02
CA PHE A 18 0.71 1.96 -3.80
C PHE A 18 1.54 2.27 -2.55
N ASP A 19 2.88 2.24 -2.65
CA ASP A 19 3.75 2.66 -1.54
C ASP A 19 3.59 4.15 -1.22
N ASN A 20 3.47 5.01 -2.24
CA ASN A 20 3.24 6.44 -2.05
C ASN A 20 1.95 6.69 -1.27
N VAL A 21 0.85 6.03 -1.66
CA VAL A 21 -0.42 6.10 -0.93
C VAL A 21 -0.28 5.59 0.50
N ALA A 22 0.41 4.46 0.71
CA ALA A 22 0.67 3.93 2.05
C ALA A 22 1.44 4.94 2.93
N ASN A 23 2.43 5.62 2.37
CA ASN A 23 3.21 6.63 3.07
C ASN A 23 2.38 7.87 3.45
N GLU A 24 1.52 8.35 2.54
CA GLU A 24 0.61 9.46 2.86
C GLU A 24 -0.41 9.09 3.92
N LEU A 25 -0.96 7.86 3.88
CA LEU A 25 -1.85 7.35 4.92
C LEU A 25 -1.15 7.25 6.28
N GLN A 26 0.12 6.82 6.31
CA GLN A 26 0.91 6.74 7.53
C GLN A 26 1.09 8.14 8.17
N LYS A 27 1.42 9.16 7.37
CA LYS A 27 1.54 10.55 7.85
C LYS A 27 0.20 11.05 8.42
N ALA A 28 -0.91 10.77 7.74
CA ALA A 28 -2.24 11.15 8.22
C ALA A 28 -2.58 10.46 9.55
N VAL A 29 -2.27 9.17 9.70
CA VAL A 29 -2.45 8.43 10.96
C VAL A 29 -1.64 9.06 12.10
N GLU A 30 -0.38 9.41 11.86
CA GLU A 30 0.48 10.07 12.85
C GLU A 30 -0.08 11.42 13.30
N GLN A 31 -0.55 12.24 12.35
CA GLN A 31 -1.17 13.53 12.64
C GLN A 31 -2.45 13.36 13.48
N LEU A 32 -3.32 12.41 13.11
CA LEU A 32 -4.59 12.16 13.80
C LEU A 32 -4.38 11.60 15.21
N ARG A 33 -3.39 10.74 15.41
CA ARG A 33 -3.02 10.21 16.74
C ARG A 33 -2.51 11.30 17.69
N GLY A 34 -1.97 12.41 17.16
CA GLY A 34 -1.55 13.56 17.94
C GLY A 34 -2.69 14.41 18.51
N LEU A 35 -3.94 14.19 18.06
CA LEU A 35 -5.10 14.96 18.52
C LEU A 35 -5.67 14.39 19.83
N SER A 36 -5.96 15.28 20.80
CA SER A 36 -6.52 14.90 22.11
C SER A 36 -7.91 15.50 22.33
N PHE A 37 -8.91 14.62 22.47
CA PHE A 37 -10.30 15.00 22.73
C PHE A 37 -10.82 14.32 24.00
N GLY A 38 -11.40 15.09 24.92
CA GLY A 38 -11.99 14.58 26.17
C GLY A 38 -12.40 15.70 27.12
N GLY A 39 -12.91 15.34 28.31
CA GLY A 39 -13.37 16.32 29.31
C GLY A 39 -12.29 17.33 29.76
N ALA A 40 -11.00 16.99 29.61
CA ALA A 40 -9.88 17.90 29.87
C ALA A 40 -9.71 18.98 28.78
N SER A 41 -10.10 18.72 27.53
CA SER A 41 -10.02 19.69 26.42
C SER A 41 -11.37 20.35 26.08
N ALA A 42 -12.50 19.70 26.38
CA ALA A 42 -13.85 20.22 26.08
C ALA A 42 -14.60 20.80 27.30
N GLY A 43 -14.07 20.61 28.52
CA GLY A 43 -14.74 20.99 29.77
C GLY A 43 -15.82 19.97 30.21
N ARG A 44 -16.12 19.95 31.52
CA ARG A 44 -16.96 18.91 32.15
C ARG A 44 -18.36 18.75 31.52
N TRP A 45 -18.94 19.83 31.00
CA TRP A 45 -20.25 19.85 30.33
C TRP A 45 -20.26 19.22 28.94
N HIS A 46 -19.09 19.05 28.31
CA HIS A 46 -18.95 18.49 26.96
C HIS A 46 -18.18 17.17 26.93
N THR A 47 -17.94 16.54 28.09
CA THR A 47 -17.25 15.25 28.22
C THR A 47 -17.81 14.19 27.26
N ALA A 48 -19.14 14.00 27.25
CA ALA A 48 -19.78 13.02 26.36
C ALA A 48 -19.55 13.32 24.87
N LYS A 49 -19.56 14.60 24.47
CA LYS A 49 -19.27 15.01 23.09
C LYS A 49 -17.79 14.80 22.75
N GLY A 50 -16.88 15.12 23.66
CA GLY A 50 -15.44 14.87 23.50
C GLY A 50 -15.12 13.38 23.39
N ASP A 51 -15.78 12.54 24.18
CA ASP A 51 -15.63 11.08 24.14
C ASP A 51 -16.17 10.47 22.84
N ALA A 52 -17.28 11.02 22.31
CA ALA A 52 -17.81 10.63 21.01
C ALA A 52 -16.82 10.96 19.88
N VAL A 53 -16.26 12.19 19.87
CA VAL A 53 -15.24 12.59 18.89
C VAL A 53 -13.99 11.71 19.00
N ARG A 54 -13.51 11.45 20.22
CA ARG A 54 -12.37 10.56 20.45
C ARG A 54 -12.63 9.14 19.91
N THR A 55 -13.83 8.63 20.08
CA THR A 55 -14.21 7.30 19.59
C THR A 55 -14.24 7.27 18.06
N GLY A 56 -14.93 8.21 17.42
CA GLY A 56 -14.96 8.30 15.97
C GLY A 56 -13.57 8.52 15.36
N LEU A 57 -12.71 9.31 16.01
CA LEU A 57 -11.32 9.49 15.57
C LEU A 57 -10.53 8.17 15.61
N ARG A 58 -10.69 7.37 16.66
CA ARG A 58 -10.03 6.06 16.75
C ARG A 58 -10.51 5.10 15.64
N GLU A 59 -11.79 5.13 15.31
CA GLU A 59 -12.34 4.34 14.21
C GLU A 59 -11.74 4.77 12.86
N VAL A 60 -11.70 6.07 12.60
CA VAL A 60 -11.06 6.62 11.39
C VAL A 60 -9.58 6.20 11.31
N VAL A 61 -8.82 6.35 12.39
CA VAL A 61 -7.42 5.94 12.44
C VAL A 61 -7.27 4.43 12.15
N ALA A 62 -8.11 3.58 12.74
CA ALA A 62 -8.07 2.14 12.48
C ALA A 62 -8.37 1.80 11.01
N HIS A 63 -9.31 2.51 10.37
CA HIS A 63 -9.60 2.34 8.95
C HIS A 63 -8.42 2.79 8.06
N LEU A 64 -7.78 3.92 8.37
CA LEU A 64 -6.62 4.40 7.63
C LEU A 64 -5.41 3.46 7.78
N GLU A 65 -5.17 2.92 8.96
CA GLU A 65 -4.13 1.90 9.19
C GLU A 65 -4.39 0.63 8.39
N ASN A 66 -5.64 0.16 8.34
CA ASN A 66 -5.98 -0.99 7.52
C ASN A 66 -5.78 -0.71 6.03
N TRP A 67 -6.13 0.49 5.57
CA TRP A 67 -5.91 0.89 4.18
C TRP A 67 -4.42 1.00 3.86
N GLN A 68 -3.63 1.62 4.75
CA GLN A 68 -2.17 1.71 4.63
C GLN A 68 -1.55 0.32 4.44
N ARG A 69 -1.89 -0.62 5.34
CA ARG A 69 -1.41 -2.00 5.28
C ARG A 69 -1.81 -2.69 3.98
N THR A 70 -3.07 -2.50 3.55
CA THR A 70 -3.58 -3.10 2.31
C THR A 70 -2.82 -2.60 1.09
N ASN A 71 -2.51 -1.30 1.00
CA ASN A 71 -1.70 -0.75 -0.10
C ASN A 71 -0.30 -1.37 -0.11
N THR A 72 0.36 -1.50 1.05
CA THR A 72 1.67 -2.15 1.15
C THR A 72 1.62 -3.59 0.65
N VAL A 73 0.61 -4.37 1.07
CA VAL A 73 0.44 -5.76 0.61
C VAL A 73 0.23 -5.83 -0.90
N ILE A 74 -0.58 -4.94 -1.48
CA ILE A 74 -0.79 -4.90 -2.94
C ILE A 74 0.53 -4.61 -3.66
N ALA A 75 1.29 -3.63 -3.19
CA ALA A 75 2.58 -3.27 -3.77
C ALA A 75 3.57 -4.45 -3.76
N GLU A 76 3.64 -5.19 -2.65
CA GLU A 76 4.45 -6.41 -2.51
C GLU A 76 4.03 -7.49 -3.51
N GLN A 77 2.72 -7.75 -3.65
CA GLN A 77 2.21 -8.77 -4.59
C GLN A 77 2.47 -8.39 -6.05
N LEU A 78 2.36 -7.10 -6.40
CA LEU A 78 2.70 -6.60 -7.72
C LEU A 78 4.18 -6.83 -8.04
N ARG A 79 5.08 -6.50 -7.10
CA ARG A 79 6.53 -6.73 -7.25
C ARG A 79 6.85 -8.21 -7.40
N ALA A 80 6.29 -9.06 -6.54
CA ALA A 80 6.49 -10.51 -6.57
C ALA A 80 6.03 -11.10 -7.90
N THR A 81 4.88 -10.65 -8.42
CA THR A 81 4.34 -11.10 -9.70
C THR A 81 5.21 -10.62 -10.86
N ALA A 82 5.60 -9.35 -10.86
CA ALA A 82 6.48 -8.77 -11.89
C ALA A 82 7.83 -9.51 -11.96
N GLN A 83 8.41 -9.85 -10.81
CA GLN A 83 9.65 -10.63 -10.75
C GLN A 83 9.48 -12.02 -11.36
N ARG A 84 8.39 -12.74 -11.01
CA ARG A 84 8.11 -14.06 -11.59
C ARG A 84 7.99 -14.04 -13.11
N TYR A 85 7.45 -12.96 -13.68
CA TYR A 85 7.38 -12.80 -15.14
C TYR A 85 8.74 -12.49 -15.76
N ALA A 86 9.54 -11.62 -15.15
CA ALA A 86 10.91 -11.37 -15.59
C ALA A 86 11.76 -12.66 -15.59
N ASP A 87 11.63 -13.49 -14.55
CA ASP A 87 12.36 -14.76 -14.46
C ASP A 87 11.93 -15.76 -15.54
N ARG A 88 10.65 -15.78 -15.91
CA ARG A 88 10.13 -16.62 -17.00
C ARG A 88 10.64 -16.17 -18.36
N GLU A 89 10.62 -14.86 -18.60
CA GLU A 89 11.14 -14.26 -19.83
C GLU A 89 12.63 -14.60 -20.01
N ALA A 90 13.44 -14.41 -18.97
CA ALA A 90 14.87 -14.74 -19.00
C ALA A 90 15.13 -16.23 -19.28
N LYS A 91 14.32 -17.13 -18.69
CA LYS A 91 14.40 -18.58 -18.95
C LYS A 91 14.03 -18.93 -20.39
N ASN A 92 13.02 -18.29 -20.95
CA ASN A 92 12.61 -18.51 -22.34
C ASN A 92 13.71 -18.02 -23.30
N ALA A 93 14.25 -16.81 -23.10
CA ALA A 93 15.34 -16.27 -23.88
C ALA A 93 16.58 -17.20 -23.86
N ALA A 94 16.96 -17.71 -22.69
CA ALA A 94 18.07 -18.66 -22.56
C ALA A 94 17.82 -19.98 -23.31
N ARG A 95 16.59 -20.49 -23.30
CA ARG A 95 16.21 -21.70 -24.07
C ARG A 95 16.26 -21.46 -25.57
N MET A 96 15.79 -20.30 -26.04
CA MET A 96 15.82 -19.95 -27.47
C MET A 96 17.26 -19.80 -27.96
N ALA A 97 18.12 -19.09 -27.23
CA ALA A 97 19.54 -18.98 -27.56
C ALA A 97 20.25 -20.33 -27.63
N ALA A 98 19.91 -21.27 -26.74
CA ALA A 98 20.45 -22.63 -26.76
C ALA A 98 19.90 -23.53 -27.88
N ALA A 99 18.77 -23.16 -28.49
CA ALA A 99 18.20 -23.84 -29.65
C ALA A 99 18.77 -23.29 -30.97
N ASP A 100 19.07 -21.98 -31.03
CA ASP A 100 19.58 -21.29 -32.22
C ASP A 100 21.09 -21.51 -32.44
N GLY A 101 21.84 -21.82 -31.36
CA GLY A 101 23.27 -22.15 -31.41
C GLY A 101 23.59 -23.61 -31.72
N ARG A 102 22.62 -24.42 -32.18
CA ARG A 102 22.76 -25.86 -32.46
C ARG A 102 22.39 -26.15 -33.90
#